data_AF-R6C173-F1
#
_entry.id   AF-R6C173-F1
#
_cell.length_a   1.000
_cell.length_b   1.000
_cell.length_c   1.000
_cell.angle_alpha   90.00
_cell.angle_beta   90.00
_cell.angle_gamma   90.00
#
_symmetry.space_group_name_H-M   'P 1'
#
loop_
_entity.id
_entity.type
_entity.pdbx_description
1 polymer ?
#
loop_
_entity_poly.entity_id
_entity_poly.type
_entity_poly.pdbx_seq_one_letter_code
_entity_poly.pdbx_strand_id
1 'polypeptide(L)' 'MTEKERKDTKMATLYELRLLFTQGDKEQYTKEEIVELLDKIATAKEQE' A
#
# COMPACT_ATOMS: atom_id res chain seq x y z
N MET A 1 5.98 -10.99 16.07
CA MET A 1 5.75 -11.20 14.62
C MET A 1 6.68 -12.27 14.06
N THR A 2 6.11 -13.44 13.79
CA THR A 2 6.70 -14.52 13.00
C THR A 2 6.98 -14.05 11.57
N GLU A 3 7.84 -14.76 10.83
CA GLU A 3 8.07 -14.45 9.40
C GLU A 3 6.79 -14.56 8.57
N LYS A 4 5.89 -15.48 8.94
CA LYS A 4 4.58 -15.64 8.32
C LYS A 4 3.74 -14.38 8.49
N GLU A 5 3.62 -13.87 9.71
CA GLU A 5 2.88 -12.62 9.99
C GLU A 5 3.49 -11.43 9.24
N ARG A 6 4.82 -11.32 9.18
CA ARG A 6 5.50 -10.29 8.37
C ARG A 6 5.19 -10.40 6.87
N LYS A 7 5.14 -11.61 6.34
CA LYS A 7 4.83 -11.86 4.93
C LYS A 7 3.37 -11.51 4.63
N ASP A 8 2.46 -11.90 5.51
CA ASP A 8 1.03 -11.63 5.36
C ASP A 8 0.74 -10.12 5.43
N THR A 9 1.36 -9.39 6.36
CA THR A 9 1.27 -7.93 6.43
C THR A 9 1.80 -7.25 5.16
N LYS A 10 2.95 -7.69 4.63
CA LYS A 10 3.50 -7.15 3.37
C LYS A 10 2.59 -7.41 2.18
N MET A 11 1.98 -8.60 2.12
CA MET A 11 1.02 -8.93 1.07
C MET A 11 -0.26 -8.10 1.18
N ALA A 12 -0.72 -7.79 2.39
CA ALA A 12 -1.87 -6.91 2.63
C ALA A 12 -1.61 -5.49 2.11
N THR A 13 -0.45 -4.90 2.40
CA THR A 13 -0.07 -3.57 1.91
C THR A 13 -0.01 -3.51 0.38
N LEU A 14 0.53 -4.55 -0.28
CA LEU A 14 0.54 -4.63 -1.75
C LEU A 14 -0.86 -4.76 -2.34
N TYR A 15 -1.75 -5.49 -1.67
CA TYR A 15 -3.13 -5.65 -2.10
C TYR A 15 -3.90 -4.33 -2.03
N GLU A 16 -3.72 -3.57 -0.95
CA GLU A 16 -4.31 -2.24 -0.78
C GLU A 16 -3.83 -1.27 -1.86
N LEU A 17 -2.52 -1.25 -2.14
CA LEU A 17 -1.96 -0.43 -3.20
C LEU A 17 -2.53 -0.82 -4.57
N ARG A 18 -2.66 -2.12 -4.86
CA ARG A 18 -3.30 -2.61 -6.08
C ARG A 18 -4.75 -2.14 -6.19
N LEU A 19 -5.51 -2.21 -5.09
CA LEU A 19 -6.90 -1.80 -5.06
C LEU A 19 -7.03 -0.31 -5.38
N LEU A 20 -6.17 0.52 -4.79
CA LEU A 20 -6.13 1.96 -5.01
C LEU A 20 -5.89 2.29 -6.49
N PHE A 21 -4.92 1.62 -7.12
CA PHE A 21 -4.67 1.80 -8.56
C PHE A 21 -5.80 1.27 -9.44
N THR A 22 -6.49 0.20 -9.03
CA THR A 22 -7.60 -0.37 -9.81
C THR A 22 -8.85 0.51 -9.74
N GLN A 23 -9.04 1.24 -8.66
CA GLN A 23 -10.19 2.12 -8.44
C GLN A 23 -9.98 3.54 -9.00
N GLY A 24 -8.74 3.94 -9.27
CA GLY A 24 -8.42 5.23 -9.85
C GLY A 24 -8.47 5.21 -11.38
N ASP A 25 -8.86 6.33 -11.98
CA ASP A 25 -8.86 6.52 -13.44
C ASP A 25 -7.47 6.90 -14.00
N LYS A 26 -6.47 7.03 -13.11
CA LYS A 26 -5.12 7.49 -13.46
C LYS A 26 -4.25 6.30 -13.89
N GLU A 27 -3.84 6.30 -15.16
CA GLU A 27 -3.05 5.20 -15.73
C GLU A 27 -1.54 5.30 -15.43
N GLN A 28 -1.03 6.49 -15.12
CA GLN A 28 0.40 6.73 -14.92
C GLN A 28 0.62 7.46 -13.61
N TYR A 29 1.48 6.91 -12.76
CA TYR A 29 1.92 7.55 -11.52
C TYR A 29 3.40 7.89 -11.61
N THR A 30 3.78 9.05 -11.09
CA THR A 30 5.20 9.34 -10.88
C THR A 30 5.73 8.55 -9.70
N LYS A 31 7.05 8.45 -9.59
CA LYS A 31 7.71 7.80 -8.45
C LYS A 31 7.29 8.46 -7.13
N GLU A 32 7.23 9.79 -7.11
CA GLU A 32 6.85 10.58 -5.93
C GLU A 32 5.43 10.26 -5.48
N GLU A 33 4.49 10.15 -6.43
CA GLU A 33 3.10 9.80 -6.13
C GLU A 33 2.97 8.39 -5.56
N ILE A 34 3.74 7.43 -6.09
CA ILE A 34 3.75 6.06 -5.55
C ILE A 34 4.28 6.04 -4.12
N VAL A 35 5.35 6.80 -3.83
CA VAL A 35 5.90 6.92 -2.46
C VAL A 35 4.88 7.53 -1.51
N GLU A 36 4.21 8.61 -1.91
CA GLU A 36 3.15 9.22 -1.09
C GLU A 36 1.99 8.26 -0.80
N LEU A 37 1.61 7.41 -1.76
CA LEU A 37 0.57 6.40 -1.55
C LEU A 37 1.00 5.32 -0.55
N LEU A 38 2.27 4.89 -0.62
CA LEU A 38 2.84 3.97 0.36
C LEU A 38 2.87 4.58 1.76
N ASP A 39 3.25 5.85 1.89
CA ASP A 39 3.26 6.56 3.16
C ASP A 39 1.86 6.68 3.76
N LYS A 40 0.85 7.00 2.93
CA LYS A 40 -0.57 7.04 3.36
C LYS A 40 -1.05 5.69 3.89
N ILE A 41 -0.70 4.59 3.22
CA ILE A 41 -1.05 3.23 3.68
C ILE A 41 -0.34 2.91 5.00
N ALA A 42 0.94 3.28 5.14
CA ALA A 42 1.68 3.08 6.39
C ALA A 42 1.04 3.86 7.55
N THR A 43 0.72 5.15 7.36
CA THR A 43 0.08 5.98 8.39
C THR A 43 -1.31 5.47 8.76
N ALA A 44 -2.11 5.01 7.79
CA ALA A 44 -3.42 4.44 8.07
C ALA A 44 -3.31 3.19 8.97
N LYS A 45 -2.30 2.34 8.73
CA LYS A 45 -2.04 1.14 9.55
C LYS A 45 -1.45 1.43 10.92
N GLU A 46 -0.77 2.57 11.11
CA GLU A 46 -0.30 2.99 12.44
C GLU A 46 -1.45 3.50 13.33
N GLN A 47 -2.58 3.91 12.73
CA GLN A 47 -3.76 4.40 13.44
C GLN A 47 -4.77 3.29 13.79
N GLU A 48 -4.63 2.09 13.22
CA GLU A 48 -5.39 0.87 13.57
C GLU A 48 -4.72 0.06 14.69
#